data_AF-A0A068YJ72-F1
#
_entry.id   AF-A0A068YJ72-F1
#
_cell.length_a   1.000
_cell.length_b   1.000
_cell.length_c   1.000
_cell.angle_alpha   90.00
_cell.angle_beta   90.00
_cell.angle_gamma   90.00
#
_symmetry.space_group_name_H-M   'P 1'
#
loop_
_entity.id
_entity.type
_entity.pdbx_description
1 polymer ?
#
loop_
_entity_poly.entity_id
_entity_poly.type
_entity_poly.pdbx_seq_one_letter_code
_entity_poly.pdbx_strand_id
1 'polypeptide(L)'
;MPTKTKTLGNRDPFEPYDITQITHISPQMQFMVSAIVSSLNTFRRDIEPLNGNSGITTDPANVRVLLCGDAADLRQCVNAVSEAVSDDPFILSRIIVAIEDISPFANEILKLSKPQIVEWNEADYEEYLIERVKRRNDDCVIGLAIDLSPTIRRVRRIRQLLEKDGTLIIPNERKMWRTAYPELIASFVVDGGRFLTMIDCVPGSAEAMRDSELFPPLEKRLRPIPGMIDMRETSMAVLYLLLFGCIFGPLFLPVCLPLPNCSYSFEYLVKRL
;
A
#
# COMPACT_ATOMS: atom_id res chain seq x y z
N MET A 1 -14.53 -25.96 31.51
CA MET A 1 -14.63 -25.84 30.03
C MET A 1 -13.81 -26.96 29.44
N PRO A 2 -14.36 -27.82 28.55
CA PRO A 2 -13.56 -28.87 27.95
C PRO A 2 -12.64 -28.25 26.90
N THR A 3 -11.35 -28.43 27.09
CA THR A 3 -10.30 -28.16 26.11
C THR A 3 -10.54 -29.05 24.89
N LYS A 4 -11.03 -28.47 23.79
CA LYS A 4 -11.04 -29.14 22.49
C LYS A 4 -9.58 -29.28 22.04
N THR A 5 -9.03 -30.47 22.19
CA THR A 5 -7.88 -30.94 21.41
C THR A 5 -8.31 -30.90 19.94
N LYS A 6 -7.89 -29.86 19.19
CA LYS A 6 -7.95 -29.87 17.72
C LYS A 6 -6.97 -30.95 17.26
N THR A 7 -7.50 -32.13 16.96
CA THR A 7 -6.83 -33.08 16.06
C THR A 7 -6.50 -32.33 14.77
N LEU A 8 -5.22 -32.25 14.44
CA LEU A 8 -4.71 -31.76 13.16
C LEU A 8 -5.34 -32.66 12.06
N GLY A 9 -6.47 -32.23 11.52
CA GLY A 9 -7.22 -33.03 10.56
C GLY A 9 -6.47 -33.09 9.24
N ASN A 10 -6.37 -34.28 8.65
CA ASN A 10 -6.12 -34.47 7.22
C ASN A 10 -7.32 -33.92 6.44
N ARG A 11 -7.47 -32.60 6.42
CA ARG A 11 -8.45 -31.92 5.58
C ARG A 11 -7.95 -31.96 4.15
N ASP A 12 -8.85 -32.18 3.19
CA ASP A 12 -8.54 -31.96 1.78
C ASP A 12 -8.18 -30.47 1.58
N PRO A 13 -6.96 -30.12 1.13
CA PRO A 13 -6.55 -28.72 0.91
C PRO A 13 -7.44 -27.95 -0.06
N PHE A 14 -8.27 -28.66 -0.83
CA PHE A 14 -9.17 -28.09 -1.82
C PHE A 14 -10.61 -27.93 -1.31
N GLU A 15 -10.96 -28.46 -0.14
CA GLU A 15 -12.27 -28.20 0.46
C GLU A 15 -12.39 -26.72 0.88
N PRO A 16 -13.49 -26.01 0.54
CA PRO A 16 -13.68 -24.61 0.92
C PRO A 16 -13.57 -24.40 2.43
N TYR A 17 -12.69 -23.50 2.88
CA TYR A 17 -12.57 -23.15 4.30
C TYR A 17 -13.84 -22.47 4.82
N ASP A 18 -14.32 -22.88 6.01
CA ASP A 18 -15.52 -22.29 6.60
C ASP A 18 -15.23 -20.88 7.14
N ILE A 19 -15.64 -19.87 6.36
CA ILE A 19 -15.44 -18.45 6.66
C ILE A 19 -16.17 -18.05 7.95
N THR A 20 -17.22 -18.77 8.36
CA THR A 20 -17.98 -18.44 9.58
C THR A 20 -17.17 -18.65 10.86
N GLN A 21 -16.09 -19.41 10.79
CA GLN A 21 -15.17 -19.66 11.92
C GLN A 21 -14.14 -18.54 12.10
N ILE A 22 -13.99 -17.66 11.11
CA ILE A 22 -13.03 -16.54 11.14
C ILE A 22 -13.55 -15.47 12.09
N THR A 23 -12.85 -15.29 13.20
CA THR A 23 -13.16 -14.27 14.20
C THR A 23 -11.91 -13.44 14.48
N HIS A 24 -12.06 -12.12 14.50
CA HIS A 24 -10.97 -11.21 14.82
C HIS A 24 -11.52 -9.96 15.53
N ILE A 25 -10.78 -9.42 16.50
CA ILE A 25 -11.27 -8.32 17.35
C ILE A 25 -11.47 -7.00 16.58
N SER A 26 -10.63 -6.75 15.57
CA SER A 26 -10.80 -5.63 14.64
C SER A 26 -11.76 -6.02 13.51
N PRO A 27 -12.89 -5.30 13.32
CA PRO A 27 -13.83 -5.54 12.21
C PRO A 27 -13.19 -5.39 10.83
N GLN A 28 -12.26 -4.43 10.69
CA GLN A 28 -11.53 -4.20 9.43
C GLN A 28 -10.67 -5.41 9.08
N MET A 29 -9.93 -5.93 10.06
CA MET A 29 -9.10 -7.12 9.87
C MET A 29 -9.96 -8.37 9.67
N GLN A 30 -11.09 -8.51 10.39
CA GLN A 30 -12.04 -9.59 10.16
C GLN A 30 -12.56 -9.58 8.72
N PHE A 31 -12.93 -8.41 8.20
CA PHE A 31 -13.36 -8.25 6.81
C PHE A 31 -12.24 -8.64 5.83
N MET A 32 -11.02 -8.16 6.02
CA MET A 32 -9.88 -8.49 5.14
C MET A 32 -9.57 -10.00 5.15
N VAL A 33 -9.46 -10.63 6.33
CA VAL A 33 -9.19 -12.07 6.45
C VAL A 33 -10.33 -12.87 5.79
N SER A 34 -11.58 -12.48 6.01
CA SER A 34 -12.73 -13.13 5.38
C SER A 34 -12.71 -12.99 3.85
N ALA A 35 -12.34 -11.81 3.33
CA ALA A 35 -12.21 -11.57 1.89
C ALA A 35 -11.08 -12.41 1.28
N ILE A 36 -9.94 -12.53 1.95
CA ILE A 36 -8.81 -13.38 1.53
C ILE A 36 -9.26 -14.83 1.40
N VAL A 37 -9.84 -15.39 2.46
CA VAL A 37 -10.27 -16.79 2.48
C VAL A 37 -11.41 -17.03 1.48
N SER A 38 -12.38 -16.11 1.40
CA SER A 38 -13.48 -16.18 0.43
C SER A 38 -12.97 -16.21 -1.01
N SER A 39 -12.03 -15.33 -1.37
CA SER A 39 -11.43 -15.29 -2.70
C SER A 39 -10.71 -16.60 -3.02
N LEU A 40 -9.91 -17.12 -2.09
CA LEU A 40 -9.20 -18.39 -2.28
C LEU A 40 -10.12 -19.61 -2.36
N ASN A 41 -11.31 -19.52 -1.78
CA ASN A 41 -12.31 -20.59 -1.80
C ASN A 41 -13.20 -20.57 -3.03
N THR A 42 -13.56 -19.41 -3.57
CA THR A 42 -14.71 -19.29 -4.49
C THR A 42 -14.39 -18.64 -5.82
N PHE A 43 -13.24 -17.99 -5.97
CA PHE A 43 -12.91 -17.27 -7.20
C PHE A 43 -12.93 -18.21 -8.41
N ARG A 44 -13.89 -17.98 -9.32
CA ARG A 44 -14.17 -18.77 -10.52
C ARG A 44 -14.42 -20.28 -10.31
N ARG A 45 -14.76 -20.74 -9.09
CA ARG A 45 -15.10 -22.15 -8.84
C ARG A 45 -16.44 -22.59 -9.46
N ASP A 46 -17.41 -21.68 -9.52
CA ASP A 46 -18.80 -22.00 -9.88
C ASP A 46 -19.27 -21.34 -11.19
N ILE A 47 -18.32 -20.96 -12.07
CA ILE A 47 -18.68 -20.37 -13.37
C ILE A 47 -18.98 -21.50 -14.36
N GLU A 48 -20.26 -21.83 -14.51
CA GLU A 48 -20.71 -22.71 -15.59
C GLU A 48 -20.47 -22.04 -16.96
N PRO A 49 -19.91 -22.76 -17.95
CA PRO A 49 -19.69 -22.21 -19.28
C PRO A 49 -21.02 -21.87 -19.95
N LEU A 50 -21.28 -20.59 -20.12
CA LEU A 50 -22.53 -20.12 -20.72
C LEU A 50 -22.73 -20.51 -22.19
N ASN A 51 -21.73 -21.05 -22.90
CA ASN A 51 -21.86 -21.38 -24.33
C ASN A 51 -20.82 -22.39 -24.83
N GLY A 52 -20.76 -23.64 -24.34
CA GLY A 52 -20.05 -24.77 -24.98
C GLY A 52 -18.53 -24.65 -25.25
N ASN A 53 -17.96 -23.46 -25.12
CA ASN A 53 -16.55 -23.17 -25.02
C ASN A 53 -16.17 -23.44 -23.58
N SER A 54 -15.12 -24.24 -23.40
CA SER A 54 -14.54 -24.54 -22.10
C SER A 54 -14.53 -23.28 -21.22
N GLY A 55 -15.37 -23.26 -20.20
CA GLY A 55 -15.38 -22.19 -19.21
C GLY A 55 -13.98 -22.08 -18.64
N ILE A 56 -13.59 -20.88 -18.21
CA ILE A 56 -12.30 -20.67 -17.54
C ILE A 56 -12.39 -21.36 -16.17
N THR A 57 -12.30 -22.68 -16.15
CA THR A 57 -12.15 -23.46 -14.93
C THR A 57 -10.74 -23.21 -14.44
N THR A 58 -10.61 -22.31 -13.49
CA THR A 58 -9.32 -22.08 -12.84
C THR A 58 -9.14 -23.15 -11.78
N ASP A 59 -8.04 -23.89 -11.83
CA ASP A 59 -7.67 -24.78 -10.74
C ASP A 59 -7.61 -23.96 -9.43
N PRO A 60 -8.37 -24.31 -8.39
CA PRO A 60 -8.32 -23.62 -7.11
C PRO A 60 -6.93 -23.60 -6.46
N ALA A 61 -6.08 -24.56 -6.81
CA ALA A 61 -4.67 -24.61 -6.42
C ALA A 61 -3.84 -23.46 -7.00
N ASN A 62 -4.32 -22.83 -8.08
CA ASN A 62 -3.64 -21.75 -8.82
C ASN A 62 -4.18 -20.36 -8.48
N VAL A 63 -5.29 -20.26 -7.75
CA VAL A 63 -5.79 -18.98 -7.24
C VAL A 63 -4.84 -18.44 -6.17
N ARG A 64 -4.46 -17.17 -6.32
CA ARG A 64 -3.59 -16.44 -5.40
C ARG A 64 -4.24 -15.15 -4.94
N VAL A 65 -3.80 -14.67 -3.79
CA VAL A 65 -4.10 -13.33 -3.27
C VAL A 65 -2.83 -12.52 -3.18
N LEU A 66 -2.86 -11.28 -3.66
CA LEU A 66 -1.75 -10.34 -3.57
C LEU A 66 -1.95 -9.38 -2.40
N LEU A 67 -1.02 -9.35 -1.46
CA LEU A 67 -0.97 -8.38 -0.37
C LEU A 67 0.17 -7.39 -0.62
N CYS A 68 -0.12 -6.10 -0.52
CA CYS A 68 0.84 -5.03 -0.67
C CYS A 68 0.73 -4.05 0.50
N GLY A 69 1.84 -3.40 0.85
CA GLY A 69 1.84 -2.43 1.94
C GLY A 69 3.21 -2.25 2.56
N ASP A 70 3.22 -1.68 3.76
CA ASP A 70 4.42 -1.62 4.58
C ASP A 70 4.61 -2.91 5.40
N ALA A 71 5.81 -3.07 5.97
CA ALA A 71 6.16 -4.28 6.71
C ALA A 71 5.27 -4.56 7.92
N ALA A 72 4.82 -3.51 8.62
CA ALA A 72 4.08 -3.64 9.86
C ALA A 72 2.65 -4.11 9.59
N ASP A 73 1.97 -3.44 8.65
CA ASP A 73 0.60 -3.76 8.27
C ASP A 73 0.51 -5.15 7.61
N LEU A 74 1.48 -5.47 6.73
CA LEU A 74 1.56 -6.79 6.09
C LEU A 74 1.75 -7.91 7.12
N ARG A 75 2.64 -7.71 8.10
CA ARG A 75 2.84 -8.69 9.20
C ARG A 75 1.56 -8.90 9.98
N GLN A 76 0.89 -7.81 10.35
CA GLN A 76 -0.34 -7.88 11.12
C GLN A 76 -1.41 -8.65 10.35
N CYS A 77 -1.56 -8.37 9.05
CA CYS A 77 -2.51 -9.08 8.19
C CYS A 77 -2.16 -10.57 8.03
N VAL A 78 -0.90 -10.90 7.75
CA VAL A 78 -0.45 -12.30 7.59
C VAL A 78 -0.62 -13.09 8.88
N ASN A 79 -0.29 -12.49 10.04
CA ASN A 79 -0.49 -13.14 11.34
C ASN A 79 -1.97 -13.38 11.61
N ALA A 80 -2.84 -12.40 11.34
CA ALA A 80 -4.27 -12.56 11.53
C ALA A 80 -4.85 -13.67 10.63
N VAL A 81 -4.41 -13.78 9.38
CA VAL A 81 -4.78 -14.91 8.51
C VAL A 81 -4.25 -16.22 9.10
N SER A 82 -2.97 -16.28 9.49
CA SER A 82 -2.35 -17.49 10.05
C SER A 82 -3.03 -17.99 11.32
N GLU A 83 -3.51 -17.09 12.18
CA GLU A 83 -4.27 -17.44 13.37
C GLU A 83 -5.65 -17.98 12.99
N ALA A 84 -6.33 -17.30 12.07
CA ALA A 84 -7.67 -17.68 11.60
C ALA A 84 -7.68 -19.06 10.92
N VAL A 85 -6.65 -19.39 10.14
CA VAL A 85 -6.57 -20.65 9.36
C VAL A 85 -5.51 -21.62 9.90
N SER A 86 -5.30 -21.61 11.21
CA SER A 86 -4.26 -22.41 11.89
C SER A 86 -4.32 -23.92 11.61
N ASP A 87 -5.47 -24.44 11.21
CA ASP A 87 -5.72 -25.84 10.85
C ASP A 87 -5.56 -26.13 9.35
N ASP A 88 -5.36 -25.12 8.50
CA ASP A 88 -5.14 -25.24 7.06
C ASP A 88 -4.01 -24.30 6.57
N PRO A 89 -2.74 -24.72 6.71
CA PRO A 89 -1.60 -23.92 6.29
C PRO A 89 -1.49 -23.75 4.77
N PHE A 90 -2.26 -24.50 3.96
CA PHE A 90 -2.26 -24.37 2.50
C PHE A 90 -2.90 -23.05 2.04
N ILE A 91 -3.73 -22.42 2.87
CA ILE A 91 -4.24 -21.07 2.60
C ILE A 91 -3.09 -20.06 2.54
N LEU A 92 -2.12 -20.16 3.46
CA LEU A 92 -1.00 -19.22 3.53
C LEU A 92 -0.06 -19.33 2.33
N SER A 93 0.17 -20.53 1.79
CA SER A 93 1.03 -20.72 0.61
C SER A 93 0.45 -20.13 -0.68
N ARG A 94 -0.86 -19.79 -0.68
CA ARG A 94 -1.55 -19.14 -1.79
C ARG A 94 -1.57 -17.61 -1.68
N ILE A 95 -0.88 -17.04 -0.70
CA ILE A 95 -0.74 -15.59 -0.52
C ILE A 95 0.62 -15.16 -1.05
N ILE A 96 0.63 -14.09 -1.84
CA ILE A 96 1.82 -13.40 -2.30
C ILE A 96 1.91 -12.07 -1.55
N VAL A 97 3.00 -11.86 -0.83
CA VAL A 97 3.31 -10.62 -0.10
C VAL A 97 4.34 -9.83 -0.89
N ALA A 98 3.93 -8.68 -1.42
CA ALA A 98 4.81 -7.78 -2.15
C ALA A 98 5.17 -6.57 -1.27
N ILE A 99 6.47 -6.42 -1.01
CA ILE A 99 7.00 -5.41 -0.10
C ILE A 99 8.26 -4.74 -0.66
N GLU A 100 8.45 -3.45 -0.37
CA GLU A 100 9.61 -2.67 -0.84
C GLU A 100 10.96 -3.21 -0.34
N ASP A 101 11.03 -3.62 0.93
CA ASP A 101 12.20 -4.26 1.55
C ASP A 101 11.80 -5.58 2.19
N ILE A 102 12.43 -6.67 1.74
CA ILE A 102 12.17 -8.03 2.20
C ILE A 102 12.87 -8.37 3.52
N SER A 103 13.84 -7.54 3.96
CA SER A 103 14.64 -7.77 5.17
C SER A 103 13.81 -8.14 6.41
N PRO A 104 12.65 -7.52 6.69
CA PRO A 104 11.81 -7.90 7.80
C PRO A 104 11.41 -9.39 7.73
N PHE A 105 11.18 -9.91 6.53
CA PHE A 105 10.65 -11.23 6.26
C PHE A 105 11.72 -12.30 5.97
N ALA A 106 13.01 -12.00 6.11
CA ALA A 106 14.11 -12.88 5.73
C ALA A 106 13.97 -14.35 6.23
N ASN A 107 13.48 -14.54 7.46
CA ASN A 107 13.29 -15.85 8.08
C ASN A 107 12.10 -16.68 7.53
N GLU A 108 11.35 -16.09 6.60
CA GLU A 108 10.05 -16.58 6.12
C GLU A 108 10.06 -16.95 4.64
N ILE A 109 11.01 -16.39 3.87
CA ILE A 109 11.10 -16.45 2.40
C ILE A 109 11.15 -17.88 1.83
N LEU A 110 11.70 -18.85 2.57
CA LEU A 110 11.95 -20.22 2.07
C LEU A 110 11.00 -21.29 2.62
N LYS A 111 9.94 -20.90 3.34
CA LYS A 111 9.03 -21.88 3.98
C LYS A 111 7.82 -22.14 3.10
N LEU A 112 7.66 -23.37 2.62
CA LEU A 112 6.56 -23.78 1.72
C LEU A 112 5.14 -23.62 2.33
N SER A 113 5.04 -23.60 3.67
CA SER A 113 3.79 -23.34 4.40
C SER A 113 3.57 -21.85 4.72
N LYS A 114 4.38 -20.96 4.17
CA LYS A 114 4.31 -19.51 4.34
C LYS A 114 3.95 -18.81 3.04
N PRO A 115 3.49 -17.54 3.12
CA PRO A 115 3.29 -16.73 1.94
C PRO A 115 4.55 -16.63 1.08
N GLN A 116 4.36 -16.54 -0.23
CA GLN A 116 5.43 -16.17 -1.16
C GLN A 116 5.76 -14.69 -0.94
N ILE A 117 7.03 -14.36 -0.71
CA ILE A 117 7.44 -12.98 -0.42
C ILE A 117 8.29 -12.47 -1.56
N VAL A 118 7.93 -11.30 -2.10
CA VAL A 118 8.58 -10.71 -3.26
C VAL A 118 8.95 -9.26 -3.01
N GLU A 119 10.10 -8.86 -3.53
CA GLU A 119 10.59 -7.49 -3.43
C GLU A 119 9.98 -6.61 -4.52
N TRP A 120 9.29 -5.57 -4.09
CA TRP A 120 8.53 -4.61 -4.89
C TRP A 120 9.01 -3.17 -4.67
N ASN A 121 10.32 -2.98 -4.82
CA ASN A 121 10.93 -1.67 -4.76
C ASN A 121 10.52 -0.82 -5.98
N GLU A 122 9.83 0.30 -5.77
CA GLU A 122 9.33 1.14 -6.86
C GLU A 122 10.43 1.88 -7.66
N ALA A 123 11.68 1.81 -7.21
CA ALA A 123 12.84 2.27 -7.95
C ALA A 123 13.27 1.29 -9.04
N ASP A 124 12.86 0.02 -8.96
CA ASP A 124 13.18 -0.98 -9.97
C ASP A 124 12.34 -0.78 -11.24
N TYR A 125 12.77 -1.43 -12.33
CA TYR A 125 12.06 -1.44 -13.60
C TYR A 125 10.71 -2.16 -13.49
N GLU A 126 9.67 -1.56 -14.06
CA GLU A 126 8.27 -1.95 -13.86
C GLU A 126 8.01 -3.42 -14.26
N GLU A 127 8.57 -3.88 -15.38
CA GLU A 127 8.39 -5.25 -15.88
C GLU A 127 9.00 -6.29 -14.92
N TYR A 128 10.14 -5.97 -14.28
CA TYR A 128 10.71 -6.86 -13.27
C TYR A 128 9.81 -6.98 -12.04
N LEU A 129 9.11 -5.91 -11.66
CA LEU A 129 8.16 -5.96 -10.56
C LEU A 129 7.00 -6.89 -10.89
N ILE A 130 6.41 -6.78 -12.08
CA ILE A 130 5.32 -7.65 -12.52
C ILE A 130 5.78 -9.12 -12.57
N GLU A 131 6.94 -9.40 -13.18
CA GLU A 131 7.46 -10.77 -13.34
C GLU A 131 7.86 -11.44 -12.01
N ARG A 132 8.18 -10.67 -10.97
CA ARG A 132 8.43 -11.21 -9.62
C ARG A 132 7.15 -11.76 -8.97
N VAL A 133 5.99 -11.19 -9.28
CA VAL A 133 4.69 -11.66 -8.76
C VAL A 133 4.13 -12.80 -9.62
N LYS A 134 4.11 -12.60 -10.94
CA LYS A 134 3.56 -13.58 -11.89
C LYS A 134 4.39 -13.55 -13.16
N ARG A 135 5.08 -14.65 -13.46
CA ARG A 135 5.79 -14.82 -14.73
C ARG A 135 4.79 -15.07 -15.85
N ARG A 136 5.20 -14.81 -17.09
CA ARG A 136 4.35 -15.01 -18.29
C ARG A 136 3.84 -16.44 -18.45
N ASN A 137 4.56 -17.42 -17.92
CA ASN A 137 4.22 -18.85 -18.02
C ASN A 137 3.65 -19.41 -16.71
N ASP A 138 3.39 -18.57 -15.71
CA ASP A 138 2.77 -19.03 -14.47
C ASP A 138 1.26 -19.17 -14.68
N ASP A 139 0.73 -20.35 -14.38
CA ASP A 139 -0.71 -20.65 -14.45
C ASP A 139 -1.51 -20.01 -13.30
N CYS A 140 -0.87 -19.25 -12.43
CA CYS A 140 -1.51 -18.63 -11.28
C CYS A 140 -2.44 -17.48 -11.71
N VAL A 141 -3.56 -17.33 -11.01
CA VAL A 141 -4.49 -16.21 -11.21
C VAL A 141 -4.63 -15.43 -9.91
N ILE A 142 -4.67 -14.10 -10.00
CA ILE A 142 -4.82 -13.25 -8.83
C ILE A 142 -6.26 -12.72 -8.84
N GLY A 143 -7.10 -13.31 -8.00
CA GLY A 143 -8.52 -12.94 -7.89
C GLY A 143 -8.77 -11.78 -6.92
N LEU A 144 -7.84 -11.55 -5.99
CA LEU A 144 -7.92 -10.50 -4.98
C LEU A 144 -6.55 -9.86 -4.79
N ALA A 145 -6.53 -8.53 -4.71
CA ALA A 145 -5.41 -7.75 -4.23
C ALA A 145 -5.84 -6.83 -3.08
N ILE A 146 -5.02 -6.72 -2.03
CA ILE A 146 -5.22 -5.79 -0.93
C ILE A 146 -3.97 -4.91 -0.80
N ASP A 147 -4.14 -3.59 -0.93
CA ASP A 147 -3.04 -2.64 -0.77
C ASP A 147 -3.24 -1.77 0.47
N LEU A 148 -2.53 -2.12 1.54
CA LEU A 148 -2.61 -1.49 2.87
C LEU A 148 -1.97 -0.09 2.89
N SER A 149 -1.01 0.17 2.01
CA SER A 149 -0.28 1.45 1.93
C SER A 149 -0.20 1.97 0.49
N PRO A 150 -1.33 2.31 -0.13
CA PRO A 150 -1.44 2.39 -1.57
C PRO A 150 -0.67 3.57 -2.19
N THR A 151 -0.09 3.32 -3.36
CA THR A 151 0.43 4.35 -4.29
C THR A 151 -0.22 4.17 -5.66
N ILE A 152 -0.38 5.26 -6.43
CA ILE A 152 -0.99 5.17 -7.77
C ILE A 152 -0.17 4.29 -8.70
N ARG A 153 1.17 4.32 -8.58
CA ARG A 153 2.04 3.44 -9.37
C ARG A 153 1.78 1.97 -9.02
N ARG A 154 1.67 1.64 -7.74
CA ARG A 154 1.35 0.27 -7.30
C ARG A 154 -0.05 -0.16 -7.74
N VAL A 155 -1.05 0.70 -7.64
CA VAL A 155 -2.41 0.40 -8.12
C VAL A 155 -2.42 0.10 -9.63
N ARG A 156 -1.64 0.82 -10.44
CA ARG A 156 -1.49 0.50 -11.87
C ARG A 156 -0.86 -0.88 -12.11
N ARG A 157 0.18 -1.23 -11.35
CA ARG A 157 0.80 -2.57 -11.42
C ARG A 157 -0.18 -3.66 -11.00
N ILE A 158 -0.90 -3.44 -9.90
CA ILE A 158 -1.94 -4.36 -9.43
C ILE A 158 -2.99 -4.56 -10.53
N ARG A 159 -3.40 -3.52 -11.25
CA ARG A 159 -4.34 -3.66 -12.37
C ARG A 159 -3.81 -4.57 -13.48
N GLN A 160 -2.50 -4.56 -13.75
CA GLN A 160 -1.89 -5.44 -14.76
C GLN A 160 -1.83 -6.91 -14.31
N LEU A 161 -1.81 -7.16 -13.00
CA LEU A 161 -1.67 -8.49 -12.40
C LEU A 161 -2.99 -9.14 -12.02
N LEU A 162 -3.93 -8.33 -11.54
CA LEU A 162 -5.24 -8.75 -11.08
C LEU A 162 -6.06 -9.21 -12.29
N GLU A 163 -6.80 -10.29 -12.11
CA GLU A 163 -7.79 -10.73 -13.10
C GLU A 163 -8.84 -9.64 -13.34
N LYS A 164 -9.40 -9.60 -14.55
CA LYS A 164 -10.33 -8.54 -14.98
C LYS A 164 -11.58 -8.43 -14.11
N ASP A 165 -12.12 -9.58 -13.70
CA ASP A 165 -13.22 -9.80 -12.75
C ASP A 165 -12.73 -9.86 -11.29
N GLY A 166 -11.45 -9.60 -11.04
CA GLY A 166 -10.84 -9.61 -9.71
C GLY A 166 -11.25 -8.41 -8.85
N THR A 167 -10.97 -8.51 -7.56
CA THR A 167 -11.27 -7.47 -6.57
C THR A 167 -10.00 -6.78 -6.08
N LEU A 168 -10.00 -5.46 -6.07
CA LEU A 168 -9.00 -4.64 -5.37
C LEU A 168 -9.62 -4.06 -4.10
N ILE A 169 -8.99 -4.29 -2.95
CA ILE A 169 -9.33 -3.65 -1.68
C ILE A 169 -8.23 -2.65 -1.34
N ILE A 170 -8.60 -1.39 -1.13
CA ILE A 170 -7.73 -0.34 -0.60
C ILE A 170 -8.31 0.11 0.74
N PRO A 171 -7.77 -0.37 1.88
CA PRO A 171 -8.36 -0.07 3.18
C PRO A 171 -8.34 1.44 3.50
N ASN A 172 -7.24 2.10 3.13
CA ASN A 172 -7.02 3.53 3.35
C ASN A 172 -6.85 4.26 2.00
N GLU A 173 -7.96 4.47 1.28
CA GLU A 173 -7.93 5.25 0.05
C GLU A 173 -7.54 6.71 0.35
N ARG A 174 -6.58 7.26 -0.40
CA ARG A 174 -6.22 8.68 -0.24
C ARG A 174 -7.30 9.58 -0.82
N LYS A 175 -7.51 10.74 -0.18
CA LYS A 175 -8.43 11.78 -0.66
C LYS A 175 -8.15 12.15 -2.12
N MET A 176 -9.21 12.44 -2.86
CA MET A 176 -9.19 12.91 -4.26
C MET A 176 -8.72 11.88 -5.31
N TRP A 177 -8.39 10.64 -4.94
CA TRP A 177 -7.95 9.65 -5.93
C TRP A 177 -9.02 9.33 -6.98
N ARG A 178 -10.28 9.14 -6.56
CA ARG A 178 -11.41 8.94 -7.49
C ARG A 178 -11.57 10.08 -8.50
N THR A 179 -11.26 11.31 -8.11
CA THR A 179 -11.34 12.50 -8.98
C THR A 179 -10.10 12.64 -9.87
N ALA A 180 -8.90 12.35 -9.34
CA ALA A 180 -7.65 12.54 -10.04
C ALA A 180 -7.32 11.40 -11.03
N TYR A 181 -7.79 10.19 -10.76
CA TYR A 181 -7.50 9.00 -11.57
C TYR A 181 -8.76 8.18 -11.89
N PRO A 182 -9.83 8.81 -12.44
CA PRO A 182 -11.12 8.15 -12.63
C PRO A 182 -11.02 6.94 -13.57
N GLU A 183 -10.21 7.02 -14.63
CA GLU A 183 -10.00 5.93 -15.58
C GLU A 183 -9.35 4.70 -14.93
N LEU A 184 -8.36 4.92 -14.05
CA LEU A 184 -7.71 3.84 -13.33
C LEU A 184 -8.69 3.15 -12.38
N ILE A 185 -9.47 3.91 -11.62
CA ILE A 185 -10.46 3.32 -10.70
C ILE A 185 -11.55 2.58 -11.48
N ALA A 186 -12.06 3.17 -12.57
CA ALA A 186 -13.05 2.54 -13.43
C ALA A 186 -12.55 1.22 -14.04
N SER A 187 -11.25 1.13 -14.38
CA SER A 187 -10.66 -0.09 -14.94
C SER A 187 -10.76 -1.32 -14.03
N PHE A 188 -11.01 -1.14 -12.72
CA PHE A 188 -11.26 -2.24 -11.79
C PHE A 188 -12.69 -2.75 -11.80
N VAL A 189 -13.63 -2.03 -12.41
CA VAL A 189 -15.07 -2.33 -12.35
C VAL A 189 -15.65 -2.71 -13.71
N VAL A 190 -15.03 -2.23 -14.80
CA VAL A 190 -15.54 -2.40 -16.18
C VAL A 190 -15.83 -3.86 -16.57
N ASP A 191 -14.96 -4.79 -16.18
CA ASP A 191 -15.05 -6.20 -16.58
C ASP A 191 -15.66 -7.10 -15.48
N GLY A 192 -16.55 -6.56 -14.64
CA GLY A 192 -17.19 -7.29 -13.53
C GLY A 192 -16.33 -7.41 -12.27
N GLY A 193 -15.15 -6.79 -12.27
CA GLY A 193 -14.30 -6.66 -11.09
C GLY A 193 -14.86 -5.67 -10.07
N ARG A 194 -14.14 -5.50 -8.96
CA ARG A 194 -14.58 -4.65 -7.84
C ARG A 194 -13.44 -3.80 -7.31
N PHE A 195 -13.76 -2.56 -6.96
CA PHE A 195 -12.89 -1.67 -6.18
C PHE A 195 -13.59 -1.36 -4.86
N LEU A 196 -12.98 -1.75 -3.74
CA LEU A 196 -13.58 -1.67 -2.41
C LEU A 196 -12.68 -0.90 -1.44
N THR A 197 -13.28 -0.13 -0.55
CA THR A 197 -12.60 0.53 0.56
C THR A 197 -13.17 0.08 1.90
N MET A 198 -12.47 0.30 3.02
CA MET A 198 -13.06 -0.02 4.33
C MET A 198 -14.31 0.82 4.63
N ILE A 199 -14.36 2.07 4.14
CA ILE A 199 -15.52 2.95 4.31
C ILE A 199 -16.77 2.33 3.69
N ASP A 200 -16.62 1.70 2.53
CA ASP A 200 -17.72 1.12 1.77
C ASP A 200 -18.18 -0.23 2.36
N CYS A 201 -17.31 -0.93 3.07
CA CYS A 201 -17.51 -2.33 3.45
C CYS A 201 -17.71 -2.57 4.96
N VAL A 202 -17.21 -1.69 5.82
CA VAL A 202 -17.16 -1.92 7.26
C VAL A 202 -17.91 -0.79 7.99
N PRO A 203 -19.05 -1.10 8.65
CA PRO A 203 -19.78 -0.12 9.46
C PRO A 203 -18.87 0.52 10.52
N GLY A 204 -18.97 1.83 10.71
CA GLY A 204 -18.13 2.59 11.63
C GLY A 204 -16.72 2.91 11.13
N SER A 205 -16.28 2.36 9.99
CA SER A 205 -14.95 2.68 9.45
C SER A 205 -14.82 4.15 9.02
N ALA A 206 -15.91 4.77 8.55
CA ALA A 206 -15.94 6.20 8.23
C ALA A 206 -15.75 7.09 9.47
N GLU A 207 -16.20 6.64 10.64
CA GLU A 207 -16.02 7.33 11.92
C GLU A 207 -14.59 7.13 12.44
N ALA A 208 -14.10 5.88 12.44
CA ALA A 208 -12.74 5.56 12.85
C ALA A 208 -11.67 6.28 12.01
N MET A 209 -11.89 6.41 10.69
CA MET A 209 -10.97 7.16 9.82
C MET A 209 -10.98 8.66 10.13
N ARG A 210 -12.17 9.25 10.38
CA ARG A 210 -12.27 10.66 10.82
C ARG A 210 -11.57 10.88 12.15
N ASP A 211 -11.73 9.98 13.11
CA ASP A 211 -11.09 10.07 14.42
C ASP A 211 -9.57 9.91 14.32
N SER A 212 -9.07 9.03 13.45
CA SER A 212 -7.64 8.87 13.20
C SER A 212 -7.01 10.12 12.55
N GLU A 213 -7.73 10.80 11.67
CA GLU A 213 -7.29 12.07 11.08
C GLU A 213 -7.25 13.20 12.12
N LEU A 214 -8.26 13.28 12.99
CA LEU A 214 -8.35 14.31 14.03
C LEU A 214 -7.36 14.07 15.18
N PHE A 215 -7.09 12.79 15.49
CA PHE A 215 -6.24 12.38 16.59
C PHE A 215 -5.19 11.37 16.11
N PRO A 216 -4.19 11.81 15.32
CA PRO A 216 -3.13 10.92 14.86
C PRO A 216 -2.39 10.32 16.07
N PRO A 217 -1.98 9.03 16.01
CA PRO A 217 -1.21 8.38 17.05
C PRO A 217 0.00 9.22 17.45
N LEU A 218 0.35 9.24 18.74
CA LEU A 218 1.48 10.03 19.26
C LEU A 218 2.80 9.74 18.52
N GLU A 219 2.97 8.50 18.04
CA GLU A 219 4.12 8.06 17.24
C GLU A 219 4.24 8.77 15.88
N LYS A 220 3.12 9.14 15.25
CA LYS A 220 3.10 9.95 14.02
C LYS A 220 3.28 11.45 14.28
N ARG A 221 3.04 11.92 15.51
CA ARG A 221 3.29 13.32 15.91
C ARG A 221 4.77 13.63 16.15
N LEU A 222 5.56 12.59 16.43
CA LEU A 222 6.99 12.70 16.74
C LEU A 222 7.91 12.51 15.52
N ARG A 223 7.37 12.11 14.36
CA ARG A 223 8.13 12.12 13.10
C ARG A 223 7.88 13.46 12.41
N PRO A 224 8.84 14.40 12.38
CA PRO A 224 8.71 15.56 11.51
C PRO A 224 8.57 15.05 10.08
N ILE A 225 7.47 15.41 9.43
CA ILE A 225 7.40 15.39 7.98
C ILE A 225 8.56 16.29 7.51
N PRO A 226 9.52 15.80 6.72
CA PRO A 226 10.46 16.70 6.06
C PRO A 226 9.63 17.55 5.11
N GLY A 227 9.21 18.73 5.58
CA GLY A 227 8.59 19.72 4.76
C GLY A 227 9.61 20.14 3.71
N MET A 228 9.27 19.96 2.44
CA MET A 228 9.70 20.92 1.44
C MET A 228 9.18 22.28 1.88
N ILE A 229 10.05 23.06 2.53
CA ILE A 229 9.88 24.50 2.57
C ILE A 229 10.22 24.95 1.15
N ASP A 230 9.20 25.22 0.35
CA ASP A 230 9.40 25.91 -0.91
C ASP A 230 9.95 27.31 -0.56
N MET A 231 11.26 27.52 -0.74
CA MET A 231 11.96 28.77 -0.43
C MET A 231 11.56 29.93 -1.36
N ARG A 232 10.42 29.85 -2.04
CA ARG A 232 9.94 30.86 -2.98
C ARG A 232 8.95 31.86 -2.43
N GLU A 233 8.37 31.64 -1.24
CA GLU A 233 7.43 32.60 -0.63
C GLU A 233 8.04 33.46 0.49
N THR A 234 9.22 33.13 1.02
CA THR A 234 9.88 33.94 2.05
C THR A 234 10.67 35.13 1.50
N SER A 235 10.95 35.19 0.20
CA SER A 235 11.70 36.30 -0.40
C SER A 235 10.87 37.57 -0.61
N MET A 236 9.54 37.50 -0.64
CA MET A 236 8.67 38.67 -0.83
C MET A 236 8.25 39.33 0.49
N ALA A 237 8.22 38.58 1.60
CA ALA A 237 7.88 39.13 2.92
C ALA A 237 9.03 39.94 3.54
N VAL A 238 10.29 39.57 3.25
CA VAL A 238 11.46 40.31 3.76
C VAL A 238 11.71 41.61 2.97
N LEU A 239 11.35 41.65 1.69
CA LEU A 239 11.49 42.87 0.88
C LEU A 239 10.47 43.96 1.24
N TYR A 240 9.25 43.57 1.67
CA TYR A 240 8.23 44.53 2.08
C TYR A 240 8.50 45.15 3.46
N LEU A 241 9.21 44.45 4.34
CA LEU A 241 9.58 44.96 5.67
C LEU A 241 10.78 45.92 5.65
N LEU A 242 11.63 45.86 4.62
CA LEU A 242 12.77 46.79 4.47
C LEU A 242 12.41 48.08 3.74
N LEU A 243 11.29 48.14 2.99
CA LEU A 243 10.87 49.34 2.27
C LEU A 243 9.99 50.31 3.10
N PHE A 244 9.45 49.87 4.24
CA PHE A 244 8.60 50.73 5.09
C PHE A 244 9.29 51.31 6.34
N GLY A 245 10.58 51.00 6.56
CA GLY A 245 11.34 51.43 7.75
C GLY A 245 12.11 52.76 7.62
N CYS A 246 12.07 53.46 6.49
CA CYS A 246 12.96 54.61 6.22
C CYS A 246 12.25 55.94 5.96
N ILE A 247 11.17 56.24 6.69
CA ILE A 247 10.63 57.61 6.75
C ILE A 247 10.39 57.95 8.21
N PHE A 248 11.42 58.45 8.90
CA PHE A 248 11.41 59.38 10.05
C PHE A 248 12.82 59.40 10.67
N GLY A 249 13.65 60.38 10.29
CA GLY A 249 14.84 60.76 11.07
C GLY A 249 14.46 61.72 12.21
N PRO A 250 15.40 62.45 12.86
CA PRO A 250 16.87 62.35 12.89
C PRO A 250 17.43 62.30 14.35
N LEU A 251 18.74 62.08 14.54
CA LEU A 251 19.63 62.76 15.52
C LEU A 251 20.85 61.91 15.94
N PHE A 252 22.01 62.59 15.95
CA PHE A 252 23.34 62.23 16.49
C PHE A 252 24.35 61.49 15.59
N LEU A 253 25.18 62.31 14.93
CA LEU A 253 26.62 62.12 14.66
C LEU A 253 27.45 62.53 15.92
N PRO A 254 28.79 62.39 15.99
CA PRO A 254 29.72 61.51 15.24
C PRO A 254 30.74 60.79 16.16
N VAL A 255 31.39 59.71 15.69
CA VAL A 255 32.80 59.44 16.06
C VAL A 255 33.56 59.03 14.80
N CYS A 256 34.65 59.75 14.55
CA CYS A 256 35.50 59.68 13.36
C CYS A 256 36.78 58.87 13.61
N LEU A 257 37.13 58.04 12.59
CA LEU A 257 38.46 57.74 12.03
C LEU A 257 39.37 56.68 12.73
N PRO A 258 40.35 56.05 12.01
CA PRO A 258 40.52 55.86 10.55
C PRO A 258 40.91 54.41 10.08
N LEU A 259 40.86 54.23 8.75
CA LEU A 259 41.41 53.21 7.80
C LEU A 259 42.89 52.75 8.04
N PRO A 260 43.54 51.88 7.20
CA PRO A 260 43.09 50.97 6.11
C PRO A 260 43.73 49.54 6.16
N ASN A 261 43.28 48.59 5.32
CA ASN A 261 44.19 47.81 4.46
C ASN A 261 43.46 46.98 3.40
N CYS A 262 43.85 47.23 2.15
CA CYS A 262 43.50 46.49 0.95
C CYS A 262 44.00 45.04 0.98
N SER A 263 43.33 44.13 0.25
CA SER A 263 43.93 43.30 -0.81
C SER A 263 42.94 42.32 -1.45
N TYR A 264 42.74 42.47 -2.78
CA TYR A 264 42.62 41.44 -3.84
C TYR A 264 41.64 40.26 -3.68
N SER A 265 40.96 39.75 -4.71
CA SER A 265 40.71 40.13 -6.11
C SER A 265 39.55 39.26 -6.62
N PHE A 266 38.77 39.80 -7.54
CA PHE A 266 37.62 39.16 -8.18
C PHE A 266 38.04 38.83 -9.61
N GLU A 267 38.15 37.56 -9.99
CA GLU A 267 38.35 37.17 -11.40
C GLU A 267 38.08 35.67 -11.62
N TYR A 268 36.93 35.31 -12.21
CA TYR A 268 36.87 34.96 -13.64
C TYR A 268 35.47 34.45 -14.04
N LEU A 269 34.92 35.12 -15.05
CA LEU A 269 33.73 34.74 -15.81
C LEU A 269 34.21 34.37 -17.24
N VAL A 270 33.74 33.21 -17.74
CA VAL A 270 33.48 32.88 -19.15
C VAL A 270 34.61 33.07 -20.18
N LYS A 271 35.02 31.95 -20.81
CA LYS A 271 35.30 31.92 -22.25
C LYS A 271 35.02 30.55 -22.86
N ARG A 272 34.24 30.60 -23.95
CA ARG A 272 33.92 29.56 -24.93
C ARG A 272 35.09 28.61 -25.25
N LEU A 273 34.79 27.30 -25.30
CA LEU A 273 34.95 26.40 -26.45
C LEU A 273 34.06 25.18 -26.24
#